data_AF-A0A851DN82-F1
#
_entry.id   AF-A0A851DN82-F1
#
_cell.length_a   1.000
_cell.length_b   1.000
_cell.length_c   1.000
_cell.angle_alpha   90.00
_cell.angle_beta   90.00
_cell.angle_gamma   90.00
#
_symmetry.space_group_name_H-M   'P 1'
#
loop_
_entity.id
_entity.type
_entity.pdbx_description
1 polymer ?
#
loop_
_entity_poly.entity_id
_entity_poly.type
_entity_poly.pdbx_seq_one_letter_code
_entity_poly.pdbx_strand_id
1 'polypeptide(L)'
;IYEGIPILSCWGALPLGGKAIHKELEYQLLEQCTVDTGLAKGQSLPSVMGKSLFCPFLSFGEVRTCFVSDLQRGLKIQAAKFNIDGSAERPSPPPDVDYPLDGEKILHVVGPIRDSVVEILFEQDNEETSVATLILDSLIQCPIDTRKQLAENLVVIGGTAMLPGFLHRLMAEIRYLVEKPKYKEVLATKTFRIHTPPAKPNCVAWLGGAIFGALQDILGSRSVSKEYYSQTGRIPDWCCLNNPPLEMMFDVGKAPPPLMKRAFSTEK
;
A
#
# COMPACT_ATOMS: atom_id res chain seq x y z
N ILE A 1 10.72 12.14 -3.07
CA ILE A 1 12.12 12.01 -3.58
C ILE A 1 12.31 13.10 -4.62
N TYR A 2 13.34 13.92 -4.49
CA TYR A 2 13.61 15.02 -5.41
C TYR A 2 15.07 14.90 -5.87
N GLU A 3 15.33 14.92 -7.17
CA GLU A 3 16.68 14.76 -7.76
C GLU A 3 17.45 13.54 -7.20
N GLY A 4 16.77 12.41 -7.02
CA GLY A 4 17.35 11.17 -6.52
C GLY A 4 17.60 11.11 -5.00
N ILE A 5 17.29 12.18 -4.26
CA ILE A 5 17.47 12.25 -2.80
C ILE A 5 16.11 12.18 -2.09
N PRO A 6 15.93 11.29 -1.09
CA PRO A 6 14.73 11.29 -0.26
C PRO A 6 14.73 12.49 0.70
N ILE A 7 13.65 13.27 0.71
CA ILE A 7 13.46 14.37 1.66
C ILE A 7 12.93 13.76 2.96
N LEU A 8 13.83 13.34 3.86
CA LEU A 8 13.50 12.54 5.05
C LEU A 8 12.60 13.27 6.04
N SER A 9 12.64 14.60 6.11
CA SER A 9 11.78 15.38 7.00
C SER A 9 10.30 15.34 6.62
N CYS A 10 9.99 15.01 5.36
CA CYS A 10 8.65 15.14 4.77
C CYS A 10 8.01 13.77 4.57
N TRP A 11 8.05 12.92 5.60
CA TRP A 11 7.50 11.57 5.56
C TRP A 11 6.27 11.47 6.45
N GLY A 12 5.42 10.48 6.17
CA GLY A 12 4.28 10.15 6.99
C GLY A 12 3.99 8.66 6.92
N ALA A 13 3.45 8.10 8.00
CA ALA A 13 3.01 6.72 8.05
C ALA A 13 1.74 6.63 8.89
N LEU A 14 0.78 5.88 8.39
CA LEU A 14 -0.45 5.55 9.10
C LEU A 14 -0.51 4.03 9.28
N PRO A 15 -1.09 3.52 10.38
CA PRO A 15 -1.33 2.10 10.57
C PRO A 15 -2.48 1.56 9.68
N LEU A 16 -2.72 2.19 8.53
CA LEU A 16 -3.77 1.89 7.55
C LEU A 16 -3.13 1.20 6.33
N GLY A 17 -3.07 -0.12 6.38
CA GLY A 17 -2.53 -0.94 5.29
C GLY A 17 -3.21 -2.30 5.24
N GLY A 18 -2.58 -3.29 4.59
CA GLY A 18 -3.16 -4.64 4.46
C GLY A 18 -3.59 -5.27 5.80
N LYS A 19 -2.80 -5.08 6.86
CA LYS A 19 -3.15 -5.58 8.20
C LYS A 19 -4.43 -4.94 8.78
N ALA A 20 -4.67 -3.67 8.49
CA ALA A 20 -5.89 -2.99 8.95
C ALA A 20 -7.12 -3.50 8.19
N ILE A 21 -7.01 -3.65 6.87
CA ILE A 21 -8.04 -4.24 6.00
C ILE A 21 -8.37 -5.65 6.48
N HIS A 22 -7.35 -6.44 6.78
CA HIS A 22 -7.50 -7.80 7.28
C HIS A 22 -8.27 -7.88 8.59
N LYS A 23 -7.92 -7.00 9.54
CA LYS A 23 -8.58 -6.93 10.84
C LYS A 23 -10.04 -6.50 10.71
N GLU A 24 -10.33 -5.55 9.83
CA GLU A 24 -11.69 -5.09 9.55
C GLU A 24 -12.51 -6.18 8.85
N LEU A 25 -11.92 -6.86 7.87
CA LEU A 25 -12.56 -7.98 7.20
C LEU A 25 -12.86 -9.11 8.19
N GLU A 26 -11.93 -9.44 9.07
CA GLU A 26 -12.14 -10.44 10.12
C GLU A 26 -13.31 -10.05 11.02
N TYR A 27 -13.33 -8.80 11.47
CA TYR A 27 -14.41 -8.29 12.32
C TYR A 27 -15.78 -8.41 11.64
N GLN A 28 -15.91 -7.93 10.40
CA GLN A 28 -17.20 -7.94 9.70
C GLN A 28 -17.66 -9.34 9.29
N LEU A 29 -16.73 -10.22 8.87
CA LEU A 29 -17.07 -11.60 8.52
C LEU A 29 -17.55 -12.40 9.75
N LEU A 30 -16.97 -12.16 10.93
CA LEU A 30 -17.40 -12.83 12.16
C LEU A 30 -18.80 -12.40 12.61
N GLU A 31 -19.20 -11.17 12.32
CA GLU A 31 -20.49 -10.61 12.73
C GLU A 31 -21.62 -10.95 11.75
N GLN A 32 -21.36 -10.90 10.44
CA GLN A 32 -22.42 -10.84 9.43
C GLN A 32 -22.44 -12.02 8.44
N CYS A 33 -21.40 -12.85 8.40
CA CYS A 33 -21.32 -13.96 7.43
C CYS A 33 -21.70 -15.32 8.02
N THR A 34 -22.16 -16.19 7.13
CA THR A 34 -22.53 -17.57 7.43
C THR A 34 -21.70 -18.55 6.61
N VAL A 35 -21.53 -19.76 7.16
CA VAL A 35 -20.79 -20.85 6.55
C VAL A 35 -21.70 -22.05 6.37
N ASP A 36 -21.70 -22.57 5.15
CA ASP A 36 -22.28 -23.86 4.83
C ASP A 36 -21.19 -24.93 4.94
N THR A 37 -21.47 -25.97 5.72
CA THR A 37 -20.67 -27.20 5.80
C THR A 37 -21.43 -28.33 5.10
N GLY A 38 -20.74 -29.41 4.71
CA GLY A 38 -21.40 -30.60 4.16
C GLY A 38 -22.49 -31.22 5.06
N LEU A 39 -22.53 -30.87 6.35
CA LEU A 39 -23.48 -31.39 7.35
C LEU A 39 -24.58 -30.39 7.74
N ALA A 40 -24.32 -29.08 7.68
CA ALA A 40 -25.22 -28.05 8.15
C ALA A 40 -25.02 -26.73 7.40
N LYS A 41 -26.12 -26.07 7.06
CA LYS A 41 -26.15 -24.76 6.38
C LYS A 41 -26.35 -23.61 7.35
N GLY A 42 -25.83 -22.44 7.03
CA GLY A 42 -26.09 -21.19 7.75
C GLY A 42 -25.44 -21.10 9.13
N GLN A 43 -24.32 -21.79 9.37
CA GLN A 43 -23.63 -21.75 10.66
C GLN A 43 -22.84 -20.44 10.80
N SER A 44 -22.73 -19.91 12.02
CA SER A 44 -21.89 -18.73 12.25
C SER A 44 -20.42 -19.08 12.14
N LEU A 45 -19.64 -18.16 11.55
CA LEU A 45 -18.21 -18.33 11.32
C LEU A 45 -17.39 -18.70 12.59
N PRO A 46 -17.65 -18.10 13.78
CA PRO A 46 -16.90 -18.44 15.00
C PRO A 46 -17.16 -19.87 15.52
N SER A 47 -18.30 -20.47 15.18
CA SER A 47 -18.66 -21.82 15.61
C SER A 47 -17.99 -22.91 14.78
N VAL A 48 -17.55 -22.58 13.56
CA VAL A 48 -17.00 -23.54 12.59
C VAL A 48 -15.47 -23.47 12.48
N MET A 49 -14.87 -22.29 12.70
CA MET A 49 -13.43 -22.11 12.58
C MET A 49 -12.81 -21.54 13.86
N GLY A 50 -11.72 -22.16 14.33
CA GLY A 50 -10.86 -21.59 15.36
C GLY A 50 -10.06 -20.40 14.81
N LYS A 51 -9.92 -19.33 15.61
CA LYS A 51 -9.27 -18.05 15.25
C LYS A 51 -7.92 -18.19 14.50
N SER A 52 -7.15 -19.24 14.76
CA SER A 52 -5.81 -19.42 14.19
C SER A 52 -5.77 -19.88 12.72
N LEU A 53 -6.83 -20.53 12.21
CA LEU A 53 -6.89 -21.03 10.83
C LEU A 53 -7.38 -19.98 9.83
N PHE A 54 -7.80 -18.82 10.31
CA PHE A 54 -8.53 -17.82 9.53
C PHE A 54 -7.62 -16.91 8.68
N CYS A 55 -6.41 -16.64 9.19
CA CYS A 55 -5.46 -15.66 8.66
C CYS A 55 -4.95 -15.94 7.21
N PRO A 56 -4.62 -17.19 6.81
CA PRO A 56 -4.15 -17.47 5.44
C PRO A 56 -5.27 -17.32 4.40
N PHE A 57 -6.49 -17.72 4.72
CA PHE A 57 -7.62 -17.72 3.77
C PHE A 57 -8.18 -16.31 3.52
N LEU A 58 -8.20 -15.46 4.54
CA LEU A 58 -8.58 -14.05 4.42
C LEU A 58 -7.70 -13.30 3.43
N SER A 59 -6.39 -13.56 3.41
CA SER A 59 -5.46 -12.92 2.46
C SER A 59 -5.84 -13.22 1.01
N PHE A 60 -6.39 -14.41 0.73
CA PHE A 60 -6.90 -14.77 -0.60
C PHE A 60 -8.32 -14.24 -0.86
N GLY A 61 -9.15 -14.15 0.18
CA GLY A 61 -10.47 -13.54 0.14
C GLY A 61 -10.40 -12.06 -0.25
N GLU A 62 -9.55 -11.27 0.40
CA GLU A 62 -9.34 -9.85 0.12
C GLU A 62 -9.04 -9.57 -1.37
N VAL A 63 -8.22 -10.41 -1.99
CA VAL A 63 -7.80 -10.26 -3.39
C VAL A 63 -8.92 -10.61 -4.37
N ARG A 64 -9.90 -11.43 -3.97
CA ARG A 64 -10.94 -11.96 -4.86
C ARG A 64 -12.32 -11.34 -4.66
N THR A 65 -12.65 -10.91 -3.45
CA THR A 65 -14.00 -10.47 -3.10
C THR A 65 -14.08 -8.97 -2.87
N CYS A 66 -13.07 -8.35 -2.25
CA CYS A 66 -13.08 -6.92 -1.94
C CYS A 66 -12.76 -6.06 -3.16
N PHE A 67 -13.38 -4.89 -3.25
CA PHE A 67 -13.09 -3.90 -4.28
C PHE A 67 -13.17 -2.49 -3.72
N VAL A 68 -12.53 -1.55 -4.39
CA VAL A 68 -12.52 -0.15 -3.96
C VAL A 68 -13.71 0.57 -4.59
N SER A 69 -14.54 1.20 -3.75
CA SER A 69 -15.66 2.02 -4.20
C SER A 69 -15.21 3.37 -4.75
N ASP A 70 -15.97 3.91 -5.70
CA ASP A 70 -15.81 5.28 -6.18
C ASP A 70 -16.08 6.31 -5.06
N LEU A 71 -15.52 7.52 -5.21
CA LEU A 71 -15.63 8.59 -4.21
C LEU A 71 -17.07 8.86 -3.77
N GLN A 72 -17.99 9.03 -4.72
CA GLN A 72 -19.40 9.31 -4.40
C GLN A 72 -20.07 8.18 -3.60
N ARG A 73 -19.72 6.93 -3.91
CA ARG A 73 -20.24 5.76 -3.21
C ARG A 73 -19.62 5.67 -1.81
N GLY A 74 -18.30 5.90 -1.69
CA GLY A 74 -17.59 5.95 -0.41
C GLY A 74 -18.18 7.00 0.54
N LEU A 75 -18.41 8.22 0.07
CA LEU A 75 -19.03 9.29 0.87
C LEU A 75 -20.43 8.89 1.38
N LYS A 76 -21.24 8.21 0.57
CA LYS A 76 -22.55 7.70 1.01
C LYS A 76 -22.43 6.58 2.04
N ILE A 77 -21.45 5.68 1.87
CA ILE A 77 -21.17 4.62 2.84
C ILE A 77 -20.74 5.22 4.18
N GLN A 78 -19.84 6.21 4.16
CA GLN A 78 -19.41 6.94 5.36
C GLN A 78 -20.59 7.65 6.04
N ALA A 79 -21.42 8.37 5.28
CA ALA A 79 -22.62 9.03 5.80
C ALA A 79 -23.60 8.04 6.43
N ALA A 80 -23.82 6.88 5.80
CA ALA A 80 -24.69 5.83 6.33
C ALA A 80 -24.12 5.19 7.61
N LYS A 81 -22.80 5.07 7.74
CA LYS A 81 -22.13 4.50 8.93
C LYS A 81 -22.32 5.37 10.18
N PHE A 82 -22.35 6.69 10.01
CA PHE A 82 -22.54 7.66 11.11
C PHE A 82 -23.94 8.29 11.12
N ASN A 83 -24.96 7.59 10.59
CA ASN A 83 -26.31 8.11 10.43
C ASN A 83 -27.06 8.22 11.77
N ILE A 84 -26.74 9.25 12.57
CA ILE A 84 -27.40 9.55 13.85
C ILE A 84 -28.85 10.01 13.63
N ASP A 85 -29.12 10.72 12.54
CA ASP A 85 -30.41 11.38 12.27
C ASP A 85 -31.35 10.57 11.37
N GLY A 86 -30.95 9.36 10.96
CA GLY A 86 -31.75 8.48 10.10
C GLY A 86 -31.89 8.94 8.63
N SER A 87 -31.23 10.03 8.24
CA SER A 87 -31.37 10.66 6.91
C SER A 87 -30.47 10.07 5.82
N ALA A 88 -29.37 9.40 6.18
CA ALA A 88 -28.40 8.86 5.24
C ALA A 88 -28.67 7.38 4.90
N GLU A 89 -29.14 7.11 3.68
CA GLU A 89 -29.33 5.75 3.19
C GLU A 89 -28.05 5.16 2.60
N ARG A 90 -27.79 3.88 2.92
CA ARG A 90 -26.69 3.12 2.31
C ARG A 90 -26.98 2.93 0.81
N PRO A 91 -26.00 3.15 -0.08
CA PRO A 91 -26.19 2.86 -1.50
C PRO A 91 -26.48 1.37 -1.72
N SER A 92 -27.12 1.04 -2.85
CA SER A 92 -27.47 -0.34 -3.21
C SER A 92 -26.24 -1.25 -3.10
N PRO A 93 -26.30 -2.31 -2.27
CA PRO A 93 -25.13 -3.15 -2.01
C PRO A 93 -24.70 -3.89 -3.28
N PRO A 94 -23.40 -4.25 -3.38
CA PRO A 94 -22.95 -5.13 -4.45
C PRO A 94 -23.52 -6.55 -4.23
N PRO A 95 -23.45 -7.44 -5.23
CA PRO A 95 -23.94 -8.81 -5.08
C PRO A 95 -23.13 -9.60 -4.04
N ASP A 96 -23.80 -10.52 -3.37
CA ASP A 96 -23.20 -11.49 -2.47
C ASP A 96 -22.31 -12.47 -3.25
N VAL A 97 -21.29 -13.02 -2.60
CA VAL A 97 -20.33 -13.95 -3.21
C VAL A 97 -20.05 -15.13 -2.30
N ASP A 98 -20.13 -16.31 -2.89
CA ASP A 98 -19.78 -17.56 -2.23
C ASP A 98 -18.28 -17.84 -2.41
N TYR A 99 -17.57 -18.00 -1.30
CA TYR A 99 -16.14 -18.28 -1.27
C TYR A 99 -15.88 -19.70 -0.76
N PRO A 100 -15.35 -20.62 -1.60
CA PRO A 100 -14.99 -21.96 -1.15
C PRO A 100 -13.72 -21.89 -0.29
N LEU A 101 -13.79 -22.36 0.96
CA LEU A 101 -12.66 -22.34 1.89
C LEU A 101 -11.72 -23.53 1.64
N ASP A 102 -12.22 -24.75 1.78
CA ASP A 102 -11.44 -25.99 1.69
C ASP A 102 -12.18 -27.12 0.95
N GLY A 103 -13.11 -26.74 0.06
CA GLY A 103 -13.87 -27.66 -0.78
C GLY A 103 -15.10 -28.28 -0.10
N GLU A 104 -15.11 -28.38 1.23
CA GLU A 104 -16.26 -28.88 2.01
C GLU A 104 -17.04 -27.75 2.70
N LYS A 105 -16.43 -26.56 2.80
CA LYS A 105 -17.03 -25.37 3.39
C LYS A 105 -17.16 -24.24 2.38
N ILE A 106 -18.34 -23.65 2.33
CA ILE A 106 -18.65 -22.47 1.53
C ILE A 106 -18.95 -21.31 2.48
N LEU A 107 -18.17 -20.23 2.37
CA LEU A 107 -18.40 -18.99 3.08
C LEU A 107 -19.28 -18.08 2.24
N HIS A 108 -20.46 -17.73 2.75
CA HIS A 108 -21.35 -16.75 2.11
C HIS A 108 -20.94 -15.34 2.54
N VAL A 109 -20.28 -14.61 1.65
CA VAL A 109 -19.84 -13.23 1.89
C VAL A 109 -20.90 -12.27 1.39
N VAL A 110 -21.48 -11.50 2.32
CA VAL A 110 -22.48 -10.49 1.97
C VAL A 110 -21.84 -9.30 1.24
N GLY A 111 -22.56 -8.75 0.27
CA GLY A 111 -22.16 -7.62 -0.55
C GLY A 111 -21.63 -6.41 0.24
N PRO A 112 -22.34 -5.92 1.27
CA PRO A 112 -21.93 -4.77 2.07
C PRO A 112 -20.50 -4.83 2.65
N ILE A 113 -20.00 -6.03 2.98
CA ILE A 113 -18.65 -6.17 3.52
C ILE A 113 -17.60 -5.86 2.46
N ARG A 114 -17.88 -6.26 1.21
CA ARG A 114 -16.94 -6.18 0.08
C ARG A 114 -16.58 -4.75 -0.29
N ASP A 115 -17.49 -3.80 -0.07
CA ASP A 115 -17.24 -2.37 -0.30
C ASP A 115 -16.90 -1.58 0.97
N SER A 116 -17.44 -1.96 2.14
CA SER A 116 -17.13 -1.28 3.41
C SER A 116 -15.72 -1.52 3.91
N VAL A 117 -15.16 -2.71 3.76
CA VAL A 117 -13.87 -3.08 4.36
C VAL A 117 -12.71 -2.21 3.83
N VAL A 118 -12.73 -1.88 2.54
CA VAL A 118 -11.66 -1.06 1.92
C VAL A 118 -11.86 0.43 2.21
N GLU A 119 -13.07 0.84 2.62
CA GLU A 119 -13.40 2.23 2.89
C GLU A 119 -12.61 2.81 4.06
N ILE A 120 -12.16 1.98 5.01
CA ILE A 120 -11.32 2.38 6.15
C ILE A 120 -10.00 3.07 5.74
N LEU A 121 -9.53 2.87 4.49
CA LEU A 121 -8.33 3.52 3.98
C LEU A 121 -8.55 5.00 3.62
N PHE A 122 -9.81 5.36 3.34
CA PHE A 122 -10.22 6.67 2.83
C PHE A 122 -11.17 7.40 3.79
N GLU A 123 -11.68 6.71 4.81
CA GLU A 123 -12.38 7.29 5.94
C GLU A 123 -11.43 8.23 6.71
N GLN A 124 -11.83 9.50 6.86
CA GLN A 124 -11.13 10.46 7.72
C GLN A 124 -11.53 10.16 9.16
N ASP A 125 -10.55 9.82 9.99
CA ASP A 125 -10.77 9.68 11.43
C ASP A 125 -10.97 11.04 12.12
N ASN A 126 -11.08 11.03 13.45
CA ASN A 126 -11.20 12.26 14.26
C ASN A 126 -10.00 13.20 14.10
N GLU A 127 -8.86 12.71 13.59
CA GLU A 127 -7.65 13.48 13.31
C GLU A 127 -7.58 13.96 11.84
N GLU A 128 -8.65 13.73 11.07
CA GLU A 128 -8.73 13.99 9.62
C GLU A 128 -7.64 13.27 8.80
N THR A 129 -7.17 12.12 9.28
CA THR A 129 -6.11 11.34 8.62
C THR A 129 -6.68 10.20 7.77
N SER A 130 -6.05 9.98 6.62
CA SER A 130 -6.39 8.97 5.61
C SER A 130 -5.18 8.76 4.70
N VAL A 131 -5.19 7.72 3.85
CA VAL A 131 -4.11 7.51 2.87
C VAL A 131 -3.95 8.71 1.93
N ALA A 132 -5.05 9.37 1.55
CA ALA A 132 -5.01 10.51 0.65
C ALA A 132 -4.51 11.79 1.34
N THR A 133 -4.95 12.06 2.58
CA THR A 133 -4.46 13.22 3.34
C THR A 133 -2.98 13.08 3.70
N LEU A 134 -2.50 11.85 3.97
CA LEU A 134 -1.08 11.59 4.23
C LEU A 134 -0.17 12.05 3.08
N ILE A 135 -0.60 11.82 1.83
CA ILE A 135 0.15 12.26 0.64
C ILE A 135 0.19 13.79 0.57
N LEU A 136 -0.94 14.45 0.84
CA LEU A 136 -1.03 15.91 0.79
C LEU A 136 -0.27 16.57 1.94
N ASP A 137 -0.32 16.00 3.14
CA ASP A 137 0.40 16.50 4.31
C ASP A 137 1.91 16.36 4.12
N SER A 138 2.39 15.23 3.56
CA SER A 138 3.78 15.06 3.15
C SER A 138 4.20 16.09 2.09
N LEU A 139 3.32 16.38 1.12
CA LEU A 139 3.58 17.39 0.10
C LEU A 139 3.66 18.82 0.65
N ILE A 140 2.83 19.15 1.65
CA ILE A 140 2.89 20.45 2.34
C ILE A 140 4.21 20.61 3.10
N GLN A 141 4.69 19.54 3.75
CA GLN A 141 5.96 19.58 4.48
C GLN A 141 7.16 19.78 3.53
N CYS A 142 7.04 19.41 2.26
CA CYS A 142 8.09 19.63 1.27
C CYS A 142 8.34 21.12 1.00
N PRO A 143 9.59 21.52 0.68
CA PRO A 143 9.91 22.88 0.25
C PRO A 143 9.08 23.32 -0.97
N ILE A 144 8.66 24.58 -1.00
CA ILE A 144 7.71 25.15 -1.97
C ILE A 144 8.10 24.81 -3.43
N ASP A 145 9.37 24.98 -3.77
CA ASP A 145 9.88 24.79 -5.14
C ASP A 145 9.77 23.33 -5.62
N THR A 146 9.80 22.37 -4.71
CA THR A 146 9.74 20.93 -5.05
C THR A 146 8.30 20.44 -5.23
N ARG A 147 7.30 21.13 -4.65
CA ARG A 147 5.91 20.62 -4.55
C ARG A 147 5.27 20.34 -5.90
N LYS A 148 5.49 21.22 -6.89
CA LYS A 148 4.90 21.06 -8.22
C LYS A 148 5.37 19.77 -8.90
N GLN A 149 6.69 19.56 -8.95
CA GLN A 149 7.26 18.36 -9.58
C GLN A 149 6.87 17.09 -8.83
N LEU A 150 6.81 17.12 -7.50
CA LEU A 150 6.37 15.99 -6.69
C LEU A 150 4.89 15.65 -6.91
N ALA A 151 4.01 16.64 -7.02
CA ALA A 151 2.59 16.45 -7.30
C ALA A 151 2.34 15.88 -8.71
N GLU A 152 3.11 16.33 -9.70
CA GLU A 152 3.01 15.85 -11.07
C GLU A 152 3.59 14.45 -11.26
N ASN A 153 4.41 13.95 -10.35
CA ASN A 153 5.09 12.66 -10.48
C ASN A 153 4.81 11.74 -9.28
N LEU A 154 3.53 11.45 -9.02
CA LEU A 154 3.16 10.50 -7.98
C LEU A 154 3.36 9.06 -8.46
N VAL A 155 3.98 8.24 -7.62
CA VAL A 155 4.16 6.81 -7.87
C VAL A 155 3.56 6.04 -6.69
N VAL A 156 2.65 5.11 -6.98
CA VAL A 156 1.96 4.30 -5.97
C VAL A 156 2.42 2.84 -6.11
N ILE A 157 2.98 2.29 -5.04
CA ILE A 157 3.53 0.93 -5.00
C ILE A 157 2.98 0.16 -3.78
N GLY A 158 3.23 -1.16 -3.74
CA GLY A 158 2.84 -2.04 -2.63
C GLY A 158 1.64 -2.94 -2.94
N GLY A 159 1.37 -3.87 -2.03
CA GLY A 159 0.29 -4.86 -2.19
C GLY A 159 -1.12 -4.24 -2.20
N THR A 160 -1.41 -3.30 -1.30
CA THR A 160 -2.72 -2.64 -1.20
C THR A 160 -3.09 -1.87 -2.48
N ALA A 161 -2.09 -1.32 -3.19
CA ALA A 161 -2.30 -0.61 -4.45
C ALA A 161 -2.77 -1.52 -5.60
N MET A 162 -2.71 -2.85 -5.44
CA MET A 162 -3.22 -3.82 -6.41
C MET A 162 -4.73 -4.04 -6.31
N LEU A 163 -5.41 -3.47 -5.30
CA LEU A 163 -6.86 -3.58 -5.18
C LEU A 163 -7.56 -2.94 -6.40
N PRO A 164 -8.59 -3.59 -6.95
CA PRO A 164 -9.29 -3.09 -8.13
C PRO A 164 -9.98 -1.77 -7.81
N GLY A 165 -9.73 -0.75 -8.63
CA GLY A 165 -10.27 0.61 -8.45
C GLY A 165 -9.46 1.53 -7.52
N PHE A 166 -8.40 1.04 -6.86
CA PHE A 166 -7.66 1.79 -5.85
C PHE A 166 -7.07 3.11 -6.38
N LEU A 167 -6.40 3.08 -7.53
CA LEU A 167 -5.76 4.27 -8.11
C LEU A 167 -6.79 5.32 -8.54
N HIS A 168 -7.93 4.89 -9.09
CA HIS A 168 -9.01 5.80 -9.49
C HIS A 168 -9.59 6.50 -8.26
N ARG A 169 -9.91 5.73 -7.20
CA ARG A 169 -10.40 6.27 -5.94
C ARG A 169 -9.41 7.22 -5.29
N LEU A 170 -8.14 6.83 -5.15
CA LEU A 170 -7.10 7.67 -4.57
C LEU A 170 -6.98 9.01 -5.30
N MET A 171 -6.99 8.97 -6.63
CA MET A 171 -6.90 10.19 -7.45
C MET A 171 -8.12 11.10 -7.29
N ALA A 172 -9.32 10.53 -7.21
CA ALA A 172 -10.54 11.28 -6.95
C ALA A 172 -10.53 11.92 -5.55
N GLU A 173 -10.07 11.17 -4.53
CA GLU A 173 -9.94 11.64 -3.15
C GLU A 173 -8.93 12.79 -3.05
N ILE A 174 -7.76 12.67 -3.69
CA ILE A 174 -6.75 13.75 -3.75
C ILE A 174 -7.35 15.02 -4.36
N ARG A 175 -8.06 14.90 -5.49
CA ARG A 175 -8.71 16.05 -6.14
C ARG A 175 -9.74 16.71 -5.23
N TYR A 176 -10.55 15.91 -4.55
CA TYR A 176 -11.55 16.39 -3.61
C TYR A 176 -10.91 17.12 -2.41
N LEU A 177 -9.85 16.55 -1.82
CA LEU A 177 -9.16 17.13 -0.67
C LEU A 177 -8.40 18.40 -1.02
N VAL A 178 -7.81 18.50 -2.22
CA VAL A 178 -7.08 19.70 -2.68
C VAL A 178 -8.00 20.92 -2.76
N GLU A 179 -9.31 20.72 -2.99
CA GLU A 179 -10.29 21.82 -3.00
C GLU A 179 -10.66 22.32 -1.60
N LYS A 180 -10.39 21.54 -0.53
CA LYS A 180 -10.64 21.96 0.85
C LYS A 180 -9.74 23.15 1.24
N PRO A 181 -10.22 24.09 2.07
CA PRO A 181 -9.47 25.29 2.46
C PRO A 181 -8.05 25.01 2.96
N LYS A 182 -7.89 23.99 3.82
CA LYS A 182 -6.60 23.54 4.39
C LYS A 182 -5.51 23.34 3.33
N TYR A 183 -5.87 22.73 2.20
CA TYR A 183 -4.93 22.39 1.13
C TYR A 183 -4.89 23.47 0.04
N LYS A 184 -6.03 24.08 -0.26
CA LYS A 184 -6.18 25.08 -1.33
C LYS A 184 -5.35 26.34 -1.10
N GLU A 185 -5.18 26.77 0.14
CA GLU A 185 -4.39 27.97 0.48
C GLU A 185 -2.88 27.72 0.40
N VAL A 186 -2.45 26.48 0.62
CA VAL A 186 -1.03 26.11 0.73
C VAL A 186 -0.48 25.51 -0.57
N LEU A 187 -1.30 24.76 -1.30
CA LEU A 187 -0.94 24.08 -2.54
C LEU A 187 -1.39 24.91 -3.74
N ALA A 188 -0.44 25.65 -4.33
CA ALA A 188 -0.68 26.38 -5.58
C ALA A 188 -0.90 25.45 -6.80
N THR A 189 -0.46 24.19 -6.71
CA THR A 189 -0.52 23.21 -7.81
C THR A 189 -1.80 22.38 -7.73
N LYS A 190 -2.57 22.37 -8.82
CA LYS A 190 -3.79 21.55 -8.96
C LYS A 190 -3.59 20.30 -9.83
N THR A 191 -2.42 20.17 -10.43
CA THR A 191 -2.09 19.08 -11.35
C THR A 191 -1.42 17.94 -10.60
N PHE A 192 -2.19 16.89 -10.36
CA PHE A 192 -1.70 15.63 -9.83
C PHE A 192 -1.68 14.60 -10.96
N ARG A 193 -0.63 13.80 -11.06
CA ARG A 193 -0.58 12.67 -12.01
C ARG A 193 0.08 11.46 -11.36
N ILE A 194 -0.54 10.31 -11.58
CA ILE A 194 -0.03 9.03 -11.10
C ILE A 194 0.64 8.32 -12.27
N HIS A 195 1.92 8.00 -12.12
CA HIS A 195 2.69 7.25 -13.11
C HIS A 195 2.66 5.77 -12.78
N THR A 196 2.26 4.95 -13.74
CA THR A 196 2.24 3.50 -13.59
C THR A 196 3.62 2.92 -13.89
N PRO A 197 4.22 2.16 -12.95
CA PRO A 197 5.51 1.51 -13.18
C PRO A 197 5.37 0.32 -14.15
N PRO A 198 6.49 -0.15 -14.76
CA PRO A 198 6.47 -1.26 -15.73
C PRO A 198 6.16 -2.63 -15.10
N ALA A 199 6.33 -2.78 -13.78
CA ALA A 199 5.98 -3.99 -13.04
C ALA A 199 4.72 -3.81 -12.20
N LYS A 200 4.12 -4.91 -11.76
CA LYS A 200 2.99 -4.90 -10.81
C LYS A 200 3.38 -4.10 -9.55
N PRO A 201 2.47 -3.27 -8.98
CA PRO A 201 2.76 -2.39 -7.84
C PRO A 201 3.49 -3.06 -6.67
N ASN A 202 3.16 -4.32 -6.34
CA ASN A 202 3.79 -5.08 -5.26
C ASN A 202 5.26 -5.44 -5.52
N CYS A 203 5.68 -5.51 -6.79
CA CYS A 203 7.03 -5.92 -7.18
C CYS A 203 7.94 -4.75 -7.56
N VAL A 204 7.43 -3.51 -7.56
CA VAL A 204 8.17 -2.33 -8.06
C VAL A 204 9.41 -2.04 -7.24
N ALA A 205 9.32 -2.15 -5.91
CA ALA A 205 10.47 -1.96 -5.03
C ALA A 205 11.57 -2.98 -5.30
N TRP A 206 11.19 -4.26 -5.49
CA TRP A 206 12.13 -5.32 -5.83
C TRP A 206 12.78 -5.10 -7.19
N LEU A 207 12.00 -4.70 -8.21
CA LEU A 207 12.53 -4.36 -9.53
C LEU A 207 13.53 -3.19 -9.44
N GLY A 208 13.22 -2.16 -8.64
CA GLY A 208 14.14 -1.04 -8.41
C GLY A 208 15.47 -1.52 -7.80
N GLY A 209 15.41 -2.40 -6.80
CA GLY A 209 16.61 -3.02 -6.21
C GLY A 209 17.39 -3.89 -7.21
N ALA A 210 16.71 -4.65 -8.07
CA ALA A 210 17.34 -5.47 -9.10
C ALA A 210 18.06 -4.61 -10.16
N ILE A 211 17.45 -3.51 -10.60
CA ILE A 211 18.08 -2.55 -11.52
C ILE A 211 19.27 -1.88 -10.83
N PHE A 212 19.10 -1.45 -9.57
CA PHE A 212 20.17 -0.81 -8.79
C PHE A 212 21.37 -1.74 -8.61
N GLY A 213 21.14 -3.03 -8.34
CA GLY A 213 22.18 -4.05 -8.23
C GLY A 213 22.81 -4.46 -9.57
N ALA A 214 22.18 -4.16 -10.70
CA ALA A 214 22.78 -4.41 -12.01
C ALA A 214 23.79 -3.33 -12.43
N LEU A 215 23.74 -2.15 -11.81
CA LEU A 215 24.62 -1.01 -12.12
C LEU A 215 25.92 -1.10 -11.30
N GLN A 216 27.01 -1.54 -11.95
CA GLN A 216 28.29 -1.86 -11.31
C GLN A 216 28.92 -0.67 -10.54
N ASP A 217 28.86 0.54 -11.10
CA ASP A 217 29.44 1.74 -10.49
C ASP A 217 28.77 2.13 -9.17
N ILE A 218 27.48 1.81 -9.04
CA ILE A 218 26.68 2.15 -7.86
C ILE A 218 26.97 1.17 -6.72
N LEU A 219 27.07 -0.13 -7.02
CA LEU A 219 27.42 -1.13 -6.01
C LEU A 219 28.82 -0.89 -5.42
N GLY A 220 29.82 -0.58 -6.25
CA GLY A 220 31.18 -0.34 -5.76
C GLY A 220 31.32 0.89 -4.85
N SER A 221 30.51 1.92 -5.08
CA SER A 221 30.61 3.21 -4.37
C SER A 221 29.65 3.37 -3.19
N ARG A 222 28.50 2.67 -3.20
CA ARG A 222 27.42 2.86 -2.21
C ARG A 222 27.09 1.64 -1.36
N SER A 223 27.75 0.50 -1.60
CA SER A 223 27.61 -0.69 -0.75
C SER A 223 28.74 -0.80 0.28
N VAL A 224 28.55 -1.65 1.29
CA VAL A 224 29.50 -1.87 2.37
C VAL A 224 30.17 -3.22 2.18
N SER A 225 31.50 -3.24 2.15
CA SER A 225 32.26 -4.48 2.02
C SER A 225 32.31 -5.27 3.33
N LYS A 226 32.64 -6.55 3.23
CA LYS A 226 32.84 -7.42 4.40
C LYS A 226 33.99 -6.90 5.26
N GLU A 227 35.06 -6.43 4.64
CA GLU A 227 36.26 -5.92 5.29
C GLU A 227 35.93 -4.67 6.12
N TYR A 228 35.14 -3.76 5.56
CA TYR A 228 34.66 -2.58 6.28
C TYR A 228 33.84 -2.99 7.51
N TYR A 229 32.91 -3.94 7.35
CA TYR A 229 32.11 -4.45 8.47
C TYR A 229 32.96 -5.14 9.54
N SER A 230 33.98 -5.91 9.15
CA SER A 230 34.90 -6.56 10.10
C SER A 230 35.72 -5.57 10.92
N GLN A 231 36.05 -4.39 10.38
CA GLN A 231 36.80 -3.35 11.08
C GLN A 231 35.90 -2.46 11.95
N THR A 232 34.72 -2.09 11.45
CA THR A 232 33.81 -1.14 12.11
C THR A 232 32.75 -1.80 12.98
N GLY A 233 32.49 -3.09 12.77
CA GLY A 233 31.51 -3.89 13.51
C GLY A 233 30.04 -3.55 13.21
N ARG A 234 29.75 -2.64 12.28
CA ARG A 234 28.36 -2.21 11.97
C ARG A 234 28.22 -1.70 10.54
N ILE A 235 26.99 -1.78 10.02
CA ILE A 235 26.61 -1.09 8.78
C ILE A 235 26.21 0.35 9.14
N PRO A 236 26.72 1.37 8.43
CA PRO A 236 26.37 2.76 8.66
C PRO A 236 24.87 2.99 8.42
N ASP A 237 24.17 3.45 9.45
CA ASP A 237 22.78 3.89 9.35
C ASP A 237 22.71 5.41 9.08
N TRP A 238 21.62 5.90 8.48
CA TRP A 238 21.42 7.34 8.19
C TRP A 238 21.38 8.20 9.46
N CYS A 239 21.09 7.61 10.62
CA CYS A 239 21.15 8.25 11.93
C CYS A 239 22.57 8.31 12.53
N CYS A 240 23.55 7.62 11.95
CA CYS A 240 24.90 7.51 12.51
C CYS A 240 25.84 8.58 11.93
N LEU A 241 26.07 9.66 12.69
CA LEU A 241 26.98 10.75 12.29
C LEU A 241 28.47 10.41 12.43
N ASN A 242 28.80 9.33 13.15
CA ASN A 242 30.18 8.91 13.45
C ASN A 242 30.69 7.80 12.51
N ASN A 243 30.23 7.75 11.27
CA ASN A 243 30.70 6.75 10.33
C ASN A 243 31.99 7.24 9.66
N PRO A 244 33.07 6.44 9.66
CA PRO A 244 34.21 6.75 8.82
C PRO A 244 33.75 6.86 7.35
N PRO A 245 34.37 7.73 6.53
CA PRO A 245 34.03 7.86 5.12
C PRO A 245 34.07 6.49 4.45
N LEU A 246 33.14 6.21 3.54
CA LEU A 246 33.17 5.01 2.69
C LEU A 246 34.34 5.05 1.67
N GLU A 247 35.41 5.81 1.93
CA GLU A 247 36.53 6.02 1.01
C GLU A 247 37.20 4.69 0.63
N MET A 248 36.92 4.29 -0.62
CA MET A 248 37.84 3.66 -1.58
C MET A 248 38.65 2.44 -1.12
N MET A 249 38.01 1.45 -0.49
CA MET A 249 38.59 0.09 -0.44
C MET A 249 38.33 -0.76 -1.70
N PHE A 250 37.73 -0.18 -2.75
CA PHE A 250 37.68 -0.81 -4.07
C PHE A 250 38.83 -0.30 -4.94
N ASP A 251 39.93 -1.06 -4.97
CA ASP A 251 40.95 -0.99 -6.01
C ASP A 251 40.31 -1.50 -7.31
N VAL A 252 39.69 -0.59 -8.08
CA VAL A 252 38.95 -0.85 -9.34
C VAL A 252 39.81 -1.62 -10.37
N GLY A 253 41.12 -1.74 -10.15
CA GLY A 253 42.06 -2.43 -11.05
C GLY A 253 42.26 -3.94 -10.86
N LYS A 254 41.76 -4.59 -9.79
CA LYS A 254 42.18 -5.99 -9.48
C LYS A 254 41.12 -7.09 -9.57
N ALA A 255 39.83 -6.77 -9.59
CA ALA A 255 38.80 -7.78 -9.70
C ALA A 255 38.18 -7.74 -11.10
N PRO A 256 38.37 -8.76 -11.97
CA PRO A 256 37.62 -8.83 -13.20
C PRO A 256 36.12 -8.84 -12.87
N PRO A 257 35.27 -8.18 -13.68
CA PRO A 257 33.85 -8.10 -13.39
C PRO A 257 33.28 -9.52 -13.22
N PRO A 258 32.45 -9.76 -12.19
CA PRO A 258 31.79 -11.05 -12.07
C PRO A 258 30.97 -11.25 -13.33
N LEU A 259 31.30 -12.29 -14.09
CA LEU A 259 30.54 -12.69 -15.27
C LEU A 259 29.10 -12.94 -14.83
N MET A 260 28.21 -11.98 -15.11
CA MET A 260 26.78 -12.24 -15.09
C MET A 260 26.53 -13.33 -16.12
N LYS A 261 26.37 -14.58 -15.67
CA LYS A 261 25.71 -15.59 -16.48
C LYS A 261 24.33 -15.03 -16.78
N ARG A 262 24.10 -14.60 -18.03
CA ARG A 262 22.79 -14.19 -18.53
C ARG A 262 21.78 -15.25 -18.10
N ALA A 263 20.87 -14.90 -17.20
CA ALA A 263 19.81 -15.81 -16.73
C ALA A 263 18.75 -16.11 -17.80
N PHE A 264 18.94 -15.63 -19.03
CA PHE A 264 18.11 -15.94 -20.18
C PHE A 264 19.00 -16.11 -21.41
N SER A 265 19.57 -17.31 -21.57
CA SER A 265 19.95 -17.79 -22.90
C SER A 265 18.72 -18.47 -23.49
N THR A 266 18.05 -17.78 -24.41
CA THR A 266 17.10 -18.40 -25.33
C THR A 266 17.86 -18.66 -26.62
N GLU A 267 18.68 -19.70 -26.62
CA GLU A 267 19.17 -20.30 -27.86
C GLU A 267 18.70 -21.75 -27.91
N LYS A 268 18.12 -22.08 -29.06
CA LYS A 268 17.46 -23.34 -29.42
C LYS A 268 18.38 -24.54 -29.37
#